data_AF-A0A9D7KR54-F1
#
_entry.id   AF-A0A9D7KR54-F1
#
_cell.length_a   1.000
_cell.length_b   1.000
_cell.length_c   1.000
_cell.angle_alpha   90.00
_cell.angle_beta   90.00
_cell.angle_gamma   90.00
#
_symmetry.space_group_name_H-M   'P 1'
#
loop_
_entity.id
_entity.type
_entity.pdbx_description
1 polymer ?
#
loop_
_entity_poly.entity_id
_entity_poly.type
_entity_poly.pdbx_seq_one_letter_code
_entity_poly.pdbx_strand_id
1 'polypeptide(L)'
;MNARVLKALGMETGVNHTEFIKGNDGKFYFLETSARVGGANIVELVEAASGLNLWAEWAKLETLEPGEKYKLPKVKNIMPLC
;
A
#
# COMPACT_ATOMS: atom_id res chain seq x y z
N MET A 1 4.06 11.85 -4.72
CA MET A 1 3.03 12.37 -3.78
C MET A 1 2.76 11.39 -2.65
N ASN A 2 2.41 10.12 -2.92
CA ASN A 2 2.10 9.11 -1.90
C ASN A 2 3.13 9.03 -0.75
N ALA A 3 4.42 8.81 -1.06
CA ALA A 3 5.48 8.76 -0.05
C ALA A 3 5.57 10.01 0.86
N ARG A 4 5.22 11.19 0.35
CA ARG A 4 5.18 12.44 1.14
C ARG A 4 4.00 12.45 2.11
N VAL A 5 2.83 11.96 1.69
CA VAL A 5 1.63 11.85 2.53
C VAL A 5 1.88 10.86 3.67
N LEU A 6 2.35 9.65 3.34
CA LEU A 6 2.62 8.61 4.34
C LEU A 6 3.66 9.08 5.37
N LYS A 7 4.75 9.70 4.91
CA LYS A 7 5.77 10.27 5.81
C LYS A 7 5.20 11.40 6.69
N ALA A 8 4.40 12.31 6.13
CA ALA A 8 3.85 13.44 6.88
C ALA A 8 2.84 13.00 7.95
N LEU A 9 2.17 11.86 7.74
CA LEU A 9 1.17 11.31 8.66
C LEU A 9 1.71 10.22 9.60
N GLY A 10 3.03 9.97 9.59
CA GLY A 10 3.65 8.98 10.48
C GLY A 10 3.30 7.53 10.15
N MET A 11 2.97 7.23 8.89
CA MET A 11 2.65 5.87 8.44
C MET A 11 3.94 5.10 8.15
N GLU A 12 4.43 4.34 9.13
CA GLU A 12 5.75 3.69 9.06
C GLU A 12 5.71 2.23 8.58
N THR A 13 4.67 1.47 8.94
CA THR A 13 4.52 0.05 8.60
C THR A 13 3.08 -0.28 8.21
N GLY A 14 2.87 -1.49 7.69
CA GLY A 14 1.57 -2.02 7.32
C GLY A 14 1.04 -1.55 5.96
N VAL A 15 -0.27 -1.68 5.76
CA VAL A 15 -0.96 -1.38 4.50
C VAL A 15 -1.76 -0.08 4.63
N ASN A 16 -1.70 0.74 3.59
CA ASN A 16 -2.44 2.01 3.52
C ASN A 16 -3.35 2.04 2.29
N HIS A 17 -4.59 2.47 2.48
CA HIS A 17 -5.49 2.85 1.40
C HIS A 17 -5.50 4.38 1.29
N THR A 18 -5.03 4.90 0.16
CA THR A 18 -4.82 6.33 -0.06
C THR A 18 -5.48 6.77 -1.35
N GLU A 19 -6.28 7.82 -1.28
CA GLU A 19 -7.05 8.34 -2.41
C GLU A 19 -6.51 9.68 -2.89
N PHE A 20 -6.46 9.80 -4.22
CA PHE A 20 -6.07 11.03 -4.90
C PHE A 20 -7.05 11.31 -6.03
N ILE A 21 -7.30 12.58 -6.29
CA ILE A 21 -8.05 13.03 -7.46
C ILE A 21 -7.19 13.91 -8.35
N LYS A 22 -7.29 13.74 -9.67
CA LYS A 22 -6.64 14.62 -10.64
C LYS A 22 -7.59 15.76 -11.00
N GLY A 23 -7.22 17.00 -10.72
CA GLY A 23 -7.99 18.18 -11.10
C GLY A 23 -7.86 18.51 -12.59
N ASN A 24 -8.71 19.41 -13.05
CA ASN A 24 -8.68 19.93 -14.42
C ASN A 24 -7.40 20.72 -14.74
N ASP A 25 -6.68 21.19 -13.72
CA ASP A 25 -5.36 21.81 -13.87
C ASP A 25 -4.22 20.78 -14.06
N GLY A 26 -4.58 19.49 -14.15
CA GLY A 26 -3.65 18.38 -14.34
C GLY A 26 -2.93 17.94 -13.07
N LYS A 27 -3.13 18.62 -11.93
CA LYS A 27 -2.47 18.27 -10.66
C LYS A 27 -3.25 17.19 -9.92
N PHE A 28 -2.54 16.44 -9.09
CA PHE A 28 -3.17 15.52 -8.15
C PHE A 28 -3.36 16.17 -6.78
N TYR A 29 -4.51 15.91 -6.17
CA TYR A 29 -4.91 16.37 -4.85
C TYR A 29 -5.10 15.16 -3.94
N PHE A 30 -4.54 15.25 -2.75
CA PHE A 30 -4.81 14.29 -1.67
C PHE A 30 -6.24 14.44 -1.18
N LEU A 31 -6.97 13.33 -1.09
CA LEU A 31 -8.32 13.29 -0.54
C LEU A 31 -8.31 12.67 0.86
N GLU A 32 -7.93 11.40 0.94
CA GLU A 32 -7.88 10.64 2.19
C GLU A 32 -6.74 9.63 2.23
N THR A 33 -6.38 9.21 3.44
CA THR A 33 -5.59 8.00 3.68
C THR A 33 -6.11 7.26 4.89
N SER A 34 -5.85 5.97 4.97
CA SER A 34 -6.18 5.14 6.12
C SER A 34 -5.19 3.99 6.30
N ALA A 35 -4.93 3.61 7.55
CA ALA A 35 -4.09 2.48 7.92
C ALA A 35 -4.91 1.17 7.87
N ARG A 36 -5.34 0.79 6.66
CA ARG A 36 -6.07 -0.46 6.37
C ARG A 36 -5.92 -0.82 4.90
N VAL A 37 -6.29 -2.06 4.56
CA VAL A 37 -6.50 -2.46 3.17
C VAL A 37 -7.67 -1.69 2.52
N GLY A 38 -7.70 -1.68 1.19
CA GLY A 38 -8.84 -1.18 0.43
C GLY A 38 -10.10 -2.01 0.70
N GLY A 39 -11.25 -1.34 0.74
CA GLY A 39 -12.55 -1.99 0.96
C GLY A 39 -13.10 -2.68 -0.30
N ALA A 40 -14.27 -3.30 -0.15
CA ALA A 40 -14.92 -4.09 -1.20
C ALA A 40 -13.94 -5.11 -1.81
N ASN A 41 -13.89 -5.23 -3.14
CA ASN A 41 -13.05 -6.22 -3.82
C ASN A 41 -11.65 -5.71 -4.19
N ILE A 42 -11.18 -4.62 -3.58
CA ILE A 42 -9.88 -4.02 -3.93
C ILE A 42 -8.73 -4.95 -3.52
N VAL A 43 -8.82 -5.60 -2.35
CA VAL A 43 -7.75 -6.49 -1.88
C VAL A 43 -7.63 -7.74 -2.76
N GLU A 44 -8.75 -8.33 -3.18
CA GLU A 44 -8.78 -9.47 -4.09
C GLU A 44 -8.32 -9.08 -5.49
N LEU A 45 -8.66 -7.86 -5.96
CA LEU A 45 -8.14 -7.33 -7.22
C LEU A 45 -6.61 -7.24 -7.19
N VAL A 46 -6.04 -6.69 -6.11
CA VAL A 46 -4.58 -6.58 -5.95
C VAL A 46 -3.95 -7.97 -5.91
N GLU A 47 -4.52 -8.91 -5.16
CA GLU A 47 -4.02 -10.27 -5.07
C GLU A 47 -4.08 -10.99 -6.42
N ALA A 48 -5.19 -10.88 -7.16
CA ALA A 48 -5.33 -11.46 -8.48
C ALA A 48 -4.32 -10.88 -9.48
N ALA A 49 -4.11 -9.57 -9.45
CA ALA A 49 -3.23 -8.87 -10.39
C ALA A 49 -1.73 -9.08 -10.10
N SER A 50 -1.35 -9.11 -8.82
CA SER A 50 0.05 -9.09 -8.38
C SER A 50 0.52 -10.38 -7.72
N GLY A 51 -0.39 -11.25 -7.31
CA GLY A 51 -0.09 -12.40 -6.45
C GLY A 51 0.20 -12.02 -4.98
N LEU A 52 0.02 -10.74 -4.60
CA LEU A 52 0.22 -10.28 -3.22
C LEU A 52 -1.09 -10.27 -2.43
N ASN A 53 -1.15 -11.09 -1.39
CA ASN A 53 -2.21 -11.01 -0.40
C ASN A 53 -1.85 -9.95 0.66
N LEU A 54 -2.43 -8.75 0.55
CA LEU A 54 -2.07 -7.63 1.43
C LEU A 54 -2.41 -7.87 2.91
N TRP A 55 -3.45 -8.65 3.22
CA TRP A 55 -3.75 -9.04 4.59
C TRP A 55 -2.64 -9.91 5.19
N ALA A 56 -2.21 -10.94 4.46
CA ALA A 56 -1.16 -11.83 4.90
C ALA A 56 0.19 -11.12 5.04
N GLU A 57 0.54 -10.25 4.08
CA GLU A 57 1.78 -9.48 4.17
C GLU A 57 1.76 -8.46 5.31
N TRP A 58 0.62 -7.83 5.58
CA TRP A 58 0.49 -6.97 6.75
C TRP A 58 0.65 -7.75 8.05
N ALA A 59 -0.04 -8.90 8.19
CA ALA A 59 0.10 -9.74 9.36
C ALA A 59 1.56 -10.15 9.61
N LYS A 60 2.30 -10.53 8.57
CA LYS A 60 3.73 -10.85 8.68
C LYS A 60 4.55 -9.67 9.19
N LEU A 61 4.29 -8.46 8.71
CA LEU A 61 4.99 -7.24 9.16
C LEU A 61 4.76 -6.97 10.65
N GLU A 62 3.52 -7.13 11.12
CA GLU A 62 3.14 -6.90 12.53
C GLU A 62 3.68 -7.99 13.47
N THR A 63 3.96 -9.20 12.94
CA THR A 63 4.46 -10.34 13.73
C THR A 63 5.96 -10.58 13.55
N LEU A 64 6.72 -9.64 12.99
CA LEU A 64 8.17 -9.80 12.88
C LEU A 64 8.84 -9.80 14.25
N GLU A 65 9.74 -10.74 14.48
CA GLU A 65 10.57 -10.75 15.67
C GLU A 65 11.64 -9.64 15.62
N PRO A 66 12.12 -9.13 16.77
CA PRO A 66 13.19 -8.15 16.81
C PRO A 66 14.45 -8.61 16.05
N GLY A 67 14.84 -7.84 15.04
CA GLY A 67 16.00 -8.15 14.18
C GLY A 67 15.69 -8.98 12.94
N GLU A 68 14.46 -9.49 12.82
CA GLU A 68 13.98 -10.12 11.59
C GLU A 68 13.73 -9.07 10.50
N LYS A 69 14.02 -9.42 9.25
CA LYS A 69 13.78 -8.55 8.09
C LYS A 69 12.65 -9.11 7.25
N TYR A 70 11.68 -8.26 6.94
CA TYR A 70 10.63 -8.60 5.99
C TYR A 70 11.21 -9.01 4.63
N LYS A 71 10.70 -10.11 4.09
CA LYS A 71 11.03 -10.59 2.75
C LYS A 71 9.81 -10.52 1.85
N LEU A 72 9.84 -9.60 0.89
CA LEU A 72 8.78 -9.45 -0.10
C LEU A 72 8.64 -10.76 -0.91
N PRO A 73 7.43 -11.34 -1.03
CA PRO A 73 7.20 -12.51 -1.87
C PRO A 73 7.29 -12.14 -3.36
N LYS A 74 7.31 -13.16 -4.23
CA LYS A 74 7.40 -12.95 -5.67
C LYS A 74 6.14 -12.26 -6.20
N VAL A 75 6.31 -11.05 -6.73
CA VAL A 75 5.23 -10.25 -7.31
C VAL A 75 5.12 -10.55 -8.81
N LYS A 76 3.89 -10.75 -9.30
CA LYS A 76 3.56 -10.81 -10.73
C LYS A 76 3.38 -9.39 -11.27
N ASN A 77 3.78 -9.15 -12.52
CA ASN A 77 3.67 -7.84 -13.18
C ASN A 77 4.22 -6.70 -12.32
N ILE A 78 5.55 -6.72 -12.08
CA ILE A 78 6.23 -5.54 -11.57
C ILE A 78 6.12 -4.46 -12.64
N MET A 79 5.11 -3.58 -12.54
CA MET A 79 5.32 -2.24 -13.06
C MET A 79 6.50 -1.68 -12.26
N PRO A 80 7.59 -1.22 -12.90
CA PRO A 80 8.64 -0.56 -12.17
C PRO A 80 7.98 0.59 -11.39
N LEU A 81 8.07 0.52 -10.07
CA LEU A 81 7.69 1.62 -9.19
C LEU A 81 8.55 2.82 -9.61
N CYS A 82 7.95 3.76 -10.34
CA CYS A 82 8.55 5.06 -10.65
C CYS A 82 8.81 5.85 -9.37
#